data_AF-A0A7W1LVH4-F1
#
_entry.id   AF-A0A7W1LVH4-F1
#
_cell.length_a   1.000
_cell.length_b   1.000
_cell.length_c   1.000
_cell.angle_alpha   90.00
_cell.angle_beta   90.00
_cell.angle_gamma   90.00
#
_symmetry.space_group_name_H-M   'P 1'
#
loop_
_entity.id
_entity.type
_entity.pdbx_description
1 polymer ?
#
loop_
_entity_poly.entity_id
_entity_poly.type
_entity_poly.pdbx_seq_one_letter_code
_entity_poly.pdbx_strand_id
1 'polypeptide(L)'
;MKLYTKPHRGTSPASRQFPETITVRSSTRGGTSTAYYAVESGSARSPSRSRVRLGEKGGAVKAFNQTPLDWRALYRLGIKTCPICQRRDNCSGARDESGEVGFIYCRRPSENRTGLAGKPGRDGGATFVLNPRTSFQPATPRPVITRKPEAFRADADHCDGVYSTLVRSLLTLRDGHRAKLIGRGLSDEEIDRTGLRSAPRPEECAVIGDALAKYDLRGVPGFYHERGRWLLRDLGSGVLIPVRDARSRIRALQLRRDDGALRYVWLSTPSDKFVDGASSGAPIHFARHQRIRETGEALITEGALKGMIISHFLGAGVIAVGGTSAFSDGFGAMLKAELPELRRVTICYDADWTAKREVKKALLRLQRNLSRAGLRWKVRTWPGEAKGYDDYLLSVAAQHEEVAA
;
A
#
# COMPACT_ATOMS: atom_id res chain seq x y z
N MET A 1 11.43 -61.77 -3.99
CA MET A 1 11.35 -61.79 -2.52
C MET A 1 11.52 -60.36 -2.03
N LYS A 2 10.49 -59.82 -1.35
CA LYS A 2 10.36 -58.49 -0.70
C LYS A 2 10.34 -57.25 -1.61
N LEU A 3 9.55 -56.21 -1.38
CA LEU A 3 8.18 -56.01 -0.87
C LEU A 3 7.95 -54.51 -1.13
N TYR A 4 6.90 -54.16 -1.89
CA TYR A 4 6.44 -52.79 -2.09
C TYR A 4 6.05 -52.17 -0.74
N THR A 5 6.69 -51.08 -0.33
CA THR A 5 6.23 -50.23 0.77
C THR A 5 5.67 -48.91 0.21
N LYS A 6 4.41 -48.66 0.54
CA LYS A 6 3.62 -47.46 0.19
C LYS A 6 4.30 -46.17 0.68
N PRO A 7 4.15 -45.04 -0.02
CA PRO A 7 4.49 -43.76 0.55
C PRO A 7 3.45 -43.39 1.64
N HIS A 8 3.96 -43.11 2.84
CA HIS A 8 3.20 -42.52 3.93
C HIS A 8 2.55 -41.21 3.46
N ARG A 9 1.22 -41.12 3.61
CA ARG A 9 0.50 -39.84 3.55
C ARG A 9 1.02 -38.98 4.69
N GLY A 10 1.83 -37.97 4.37
CA GLY A 10 2.20 -36.92 5.29
C GLY A 10 0.93 -36.25 5.81
N THR A 11 0.79 -36.23 7.12
CA THR A 11 -0.23 -35.47 7.84
C THR A 11 -0.10 -34.00 7.46
N SER A 12 -1.17 -33.45 6.87
CA SER A 12 -1.34 -32.00 6.71
C SER A 12 -1.17 -31.33 8.08
N PRO A 13 -0.43 -30.20 8.19
CA PRO A 13 -0.40 -29.47 9.44
C PRO A 13 -1.83 -29.07 9.78
N ALA A 14 -2.23 -29.34 11.02
CA ALA A 14 -3.54 -29.02 11.56
C ALA A 14 -3.85 -27.54 11.27
N SER A 15 -4.99 -27.28 10.64
CA SER A 15 -5.47 -25.92 10.41
C SER A 15 -5.68 -25.25 11.77
N ARG A 16 -4.75 -24.40 12.20
CA ARG A 16 -4.95 -23.50 13.35
C ARG A 16 -6.15 -22.61 13.00
N GLN A 17 -7.29 -22.84 13.66
CA GLN A 17 -8.49 -22.03 13.48
C GLN A 17 -8.29 -20.69 14.18
N PHE A 18 -8.07 -19.63 13.40
CA PHE A 18 -8.03 -18.27 13.93
C PHE A 18 -9.46 -17.71 14.08
N PRO A 19 -9.77 -16.94 15.13
CA PRO A 19 -11.12 -16.45 15.40
C PRO A 19 -11.72 -15.65 14.24
N GLU A 20 -13.05 -15.79 14.07
CA GLU A 20 -13.77 -15.30 12.90
C GLU A 20 -13.88 -13.77 12.79
N THR A 21 -13.86 -13.35 11.53
CA THR A 21 -14.04 -12.01 10.94
C THR A 21 -15.04 -11.08 11.66
N ILE A 22 -14.60 -9.90 12.12
CA ILE A 22 -15.50 -8.74 12.28
C ILE A 22 -15.76 -8.17 10.87
N THR A 23 -16.98 -8.38 10.37
CA THR A 23 -17.38 -7.88 9.04
C THR A 23 -17.98 -6.48 9.17
N VAL A 24 -17.27 -5.44 8.72
CA VAL A 24 -17.89 -4.13 8.52
C VAL A 24 -18.71 -4.18 7.22
N ARG A 25 -20.01 -4.46 7.33
CA ARG A 25 -20.94 -4.30 6.20
C ARG A 25 -21.32 -2.82 6.08
N SER A 26 -20.99 -2.19 4.96
CA SER A 26 -21.59 -0.89 4.61
C SER A 26 -23.02 -1.12 4.11
N SER A 27 -24.00 -0.93 4.98
CA SER A 27 -25.41 -0.79 4.60
C SER A 27 -25.68 0.67 4.30
N THR A 28 -26.01 1.00 3.04
CA THR A 28 -26.59 2.28 2.67
C THR A 28 -28.12 2.19 2.76
N ARG A 29 -28.68 2.42 3.96
CA ARG A 29 -30.02 2.98 4.13
C ARG A 29 -29.99 3.91 5.34
N GLY A 30 -30.48 5.14 5.12
CA GLY A 30 -30.36 6.26 6.04
C GLY A 30 -31.03 6.03 7.39
N GLY A 31 -30.44 6.64 8.41
CA GLY A 31 -30.91 6.63 9.78
C GLY A 31 -29.71 6.72 10.73
N THR A 32 -29.52 7.90 11.33
CA THR A 32 -28.50 8.21 12.33
C THR A 32 -28.52 7.23 13.52
N SER A 33 -27.41 6.57 13.84
CA SER A 33 -26.99 6.31 15.24
C SER A 33 -25.59 5.69 15.33
N THR A 34 -24.88 6.18 16.34
CA THR A 34 -23.64 5.76 17.00
C THR A 34 -23.60 4.24 17.29
N ALA A 35 -22.46 3.58 17.06
CA ALA A 35 -22.30 2.15 17.36
C ALA A 35 -21.81 1.93 18.80
N TYR A 36 -22.71 1.44 19.66
CA TYR A 36 -22.41 0.61 20.83
C TYR A 36 -22.63 -0.86 20.47
N TYR A 37 -21.97 -1.77 21.20
CA TYR A 37 -22.12 -3.23 21.10
C TYR A 37 -23.53 -3.69 21.49
N ALA A 38 -24.17 -4.59 20.72
CA ALA A 38 -24.97 -5.73 21.21
C ALA A 38 -25.81 -6.46 20.12
N VAL A 39 -25.66 -7.80 20.10
CA VAL A 39 -26.61 -8.93 20.12
C VAL A 39 -28.06 -8.80 19.56
N GLU A 40 -28.37 -9.77 18.68
CA GLU A 40 -29.64 -10.50 18.40
C GLU A 40 -30.83 -10.00 17.53
N SER A 41 -31.26 -10.99 16.73
CA SER A 41 -32.54 -11.41 16.14
C SER A 41 -33.81 -10.52 16.13
N GLY A 42 -34.60 -10.68 15.06
CA GLY A 42 -36.07 -10.67 15.17
C GLY A 42 -36.83 -9.96 14.05
N SER A 43 -37.81 -10.66 13.48
CA SER A 43 -38.64 -10.29 12.34
C SER A 43 -39.70 -9.20 12.57
N ALA A 44 -40.19 -8.66 11.44
CA ALA A 44 -41.61 -8.43 11.10
C ALA A 44 -42.26 -7.03 11.24
N ARG A 45 -42.84 -6.64 10.09
CA ARG A 45 -44.09 -5.89 9.83
C ARG A 45 -44.15 -4.35 9.96
N SER A 46 -44.64 -3.73 8.88
CA SER A 46 -45.24 -2.39 8.79
C SER A 46 -46.64 -2.37 9.44
N PRO A 47 -47.24 -1.20 9.81
CA PRO A 47 -47.91 -0.34 8.81
C PRO A 47 -48.05 1.19 9.11
N SER A 48 -48.50 1.90 8.07
CA SER A 48 -49.42 3.07 8.00
C SER A 48 -49.12 4.47 8.58
N ARG A 49 -49.13 5.43 7.63
CA ARG A 49 -49.60 6.84 7.60
C ARG A 49 -50.12 7.51 8.89
N SER A 50 -49.57 8.70 9.16
CA SER A 50 -50.32 9.90 9.59
C SER A 50 -49.52 11.19 9.30
N ARG A 51 -50.23 12.23 8.83
CA ARG A 51 -49.75 13.62 8.72
C ARG A 51 -49.69 14.25 10.12
N VAL A 52 -48.80 15.22 10.36
CA VAL A 52 -49.11 16.58 10.88
C VAL A 52 -47.85 17.32 11.41
N ARG A 53 -47.74 18.59 10.95
CA ARG A 53 -47.12 19.83 11.49
C ARG A 53 -45.60 19.98 11.72
N LEU A 54 -45.13 21.09 11.15
CA LEU A 54 -43.96 21.88 11.52
C LEU A 54 -44.06 22.38 12.96
N GLY A 55 -42.94 22.32 13.68
CA GLY A 55 -42.75 22.92 15.00
C GLY A 55 -41.36 22.55 15.54
N GLU A 56 -40.55 23.57 15.76
CA GLU A 56 -39.15 23.52 16.17
C GLU A 56 -38.92 22.82 17.52
N LYS A 57 -37.77 22.13 17.63
CA LYS A 57 -36.75 22.21 18.70
C LYS A 57 -36.06 20.86 18.88
N GLY A 58 -34.76 20.83 18.60
CA GLY A 58 -33.89 19.69 18.88
C GLY A 58 -32.43 20.11 18.70
N GLY A 59 -31.75 20.37 19.83
CA GLY A 59 -30.38 20.84 19.88
C GLY A 59 -29.41 19.93 19.14
N ALA A 60 -28.67 20.52 18.20
CA ALA A 60 -27.58 19.87 17.50
C ALA A 60 -26.30 19.93 18.35
N VAL A 61 -25.71 18.76 18.58
CA VAL A 61 -24.32 18.59 19.00
C VAL A 61 -23.43 19.24 17.94
N LYS A 62 -22.62 20.21 18.37
CA LYS A 62 -21.74 21.03 17.51
C LYS A 62 -20.76 20.14 16.74
N ALA A 63 -20.96 20.05 15.43
CA ALA A 63 -19.89 19.75 14.50
C ALA A 63 -18.79 20.81 14.66
N PHE A 64 -17.52 20.40 14.63
CA PHE A 64 -16.41 21.34 14.47
C PHE A 64 -16.64 22.15 13.19
N ASN A 65 -17.04 23.41 13.38
CA ASN A 65 -17.35 24.41 12.36
C ASN A 65 -16.16 24.56 11.40
N GLN A 66 -16.34 24.19 10.14
CA GLN A 66 -15.94 25.13 9.10
C GLN A 66 -17.16 26.02 8.91
N THR A 67 -17.11 27.26 9.41
CA THR A 67 -18.16 28.24 9.15
C THR A 67 -18.38 28.28 7.63
N PRO A 68 -19.61 28.09 7.13
CA PRO A 68 -19.88 28.18 5.70
C PRO A 68 -19.35 29.52 5.19
N LEU A 69 -18.46 29.48 4.20
CA LEU A 69 -17.96 30.69 3.55
C LEU A 69 -19.16 31.43 2.94
N ASP A 70 -19.37 32.68 3.35
CA ASP A 70 -20.42 33.53 2.80
C ASP A 70 -19.97 34.08 1.44
N TRP A 71 -20.46 33.44 0.38
CA TRP A 71 -20.15 33.79 -0.99
C TRP A 71 -21.01 34.96 -1.46
N ARG A 72 -20.37 36.08 -1.82
CA ARG A 72 -21.03 37.27 -2.33
C ARG A 72 -20.50 37.64 -3.71
N ALA A 73 -21.32 38.30 -4.51
CA ALA A 73 -20.87 38.90 -5.76
C ALA A 73 -19.72 39.89 -5.50
N LEU A 74 -18.71 39.92 -6.37
CA LEU A 74 -17.47 40.68 -6.12
C LEU A 74 -17.67 42.18 -5.87
N TYR A 75 -18.65 42.80 -6.54
CA TYR A 75 -18.95 44.22 -6.32
C TYR A 75 -19.42 44.51 -4.89
N ARG A 76 -20.10 43.56 -4.23
CA ARG A 76 -20.51 43.67 -2.80
C ARG A 76 -19.32 43.55 -1.85
N LEU A 77 -18.16 43.11 -2.33
CA LEU A 77 -16.91 43.05 -1.60
C LEU A 77 -15.97 44.21 -1.94
N GLY A 78 -16.44 45.20 -2.73
CA GLY A 78 -15.64 46.35 -3.16
C GLY A 78 -14.67 46.05 -4.32
N ILE A 79 -14.79 44.88 -4.95
CA ILE A 79 -13.89 44.44 -6.04
C ILE A 79 -14.55 44.76 -7.39
N LYS A 80 -13.95 45.69 -8.16
CA LYS A 80 -14.50 46.16 -9.45
C LYS A 80 -14.39 45.15 -10.59
N THR A 81 -13.34 44.33 -10.59
CA THR A 81 -13.08 43.29 -11.61
C THR A 81 -12.55 42.02 -10.93
N CYS A 82 -12.93 40.85 -11.45
CA CYS A 82 -12.44 39.57 -10.94
C CYS A 82 -10.90 39.52 -11.01
N PRO A 83 -10.19 39.25 -9.91
CA PRO A 83 -8.72 39.15 -9.94
C PRO A 83 -8.20 38.01 -10.83
N ILE A 84 -9.04 36.99 -11.07
CA ILE A 84 -8.67 35.80 -11.86
C ILE A 84 -8.85 36.04 -13.37
N CYS A 85 -10.08 36.39 -13.81
CA CYS A 85 -10.41 36.55 -15.24
C CYS A 85 -10.56 38.01 -15.71
N GLN A 86 -10.44 38.98 -14.80
CA GLN A 86 -10.54 40.43 -15.06
C GLN A 86 -11.90 40.93 -15.61
N ARG A 87 -12.93 40.08 -15.64
CA ARG A 87 -14.31 40.48 -15.98
C ARG A 87 -15.04 41.10 -14.78
N ARG A 88 -16.04 41.95 -15.05
CA ARG A 88 -16.79 42.70 -14.03
C ARG A 88 -17.97 41.93 -13.43
N ASP A 89 -18.32 40.79 -14.02
CA ASP A 89 -19.58 40.10 -13.79
C ASP A 89 -19.39 38.61 -13.47
N ASN A 90 -20.46 38.02 -12.92
CA ASN A 90 -20.66 36.58 -12.75
C ASN A 90 -19.64 35.86 -11.85
N CYS A 91 -18.69 36.55 -11.24
CA CYS A 91 -17.76 35.96 -10.27
C CYS A 91 -18.15 36.33 -8.83
N SER A 92 -17.77 35.48 -7.89
CA SER A 92 -18.08 35.64 -6.47
C SER A 92 -16.81 35.57 -5.63
N GLY A 93 -16.85 36.11 -4.42
CA GLY A 93 -15.77 35.99 -3.45
C GLY A 93 -16.30 35.70 -2.06
N ALA A 94 -15.42 35.27 -1.17
CA ALA A 94 -15.71 35.13 0.25
C ALA A 94 -14.55 35.71 1.06
N ARG A 95 -14.89 36.29 2.22
CA ARG A 95 -13.89 36.76 3.17
C ARG A 95 -13.34 35.59 3.97
N ASP A 96 -12.06 35.64 4.31
CA ASP A 96 -11.44 34.69 5.23
C ASP A 96 -11.66 35.12 6.69
N GLU A 97 -11.07 34.39 7.64
CA GLU A 97 -11.17 34.64 9.07
C GLU A 97 -10.58 36.00 9.50
N SER A 98 -9.70 36.60 8.69
CA SER A 98 -9.16 37.94 8.94
C SER A 98 -10.06 39.06 8.40
N GLY A 99 -11.17 38.72 7.75
CA GLY A 99 -12.08 39.68 7.15
C GLY A 99 -11.63 40.20 5.78
N GLU A 100 -10.49 39.75 5.24
CA GLU A 100 -10.03 40.06 3.88
C GLU A 100 -10.63 39.09 2.85
N VAL A 101 -10.68 39.48 1.57
CA VAL A 101 -11.18 38.56 0.51
C VAL A 101 -10.12 37.51 0.19
N GLY A 102 -10.18 36.39 0.90
CA GLY A 102 -9.24 35.28 0.73
C GLY A 102 -9.61 34.29 -0.40
N PHE A 103 -10.86 34.28 -0.86
CA PHE A 103 -11.35 33.32 -1.85
C PHE A 103 -12.11 33.98 -3.01
N ILE A 104 -11.87 33.48 -4.23
CA ILE A 104 -12.59 33.89 -5.45
C ILE A 104 -13.16 32.65 -6.16
N TYR A 105 -14.45 32.65 -6.45
CA TYR A 105 -15.08 31.73 -7.39
C TYR A 105 -15.15 32.40 -8.76
N CYS A 106 -14.28 31.98 -9.67
CA CYS A 106 -14.27 32.47 -11.04
C CYS A 106 -15.10 31.55 -11.93
N ARG A 107 -16.05 32.12 -12.67
CA ARG A 107 -16.85 31.38 -13.67
C ARG A 107 -16.13 31.16 -15.00
N ARG A 108 -15.00 31.83 -15.21
CA ARG A 108 -14.21 31.79 -16.44
C ARG A 108 -12.77 31.37 -16.12
N PRO A 109 -12.55 30.19 -15.51
CA PRO A 109 -11.21 29.78 -15.08
C PRO A 109 -10.25 29.57 -16.26
N SER A 110 -10.76 29.36 -17.48
CA SER A 110 -9.97 29.33 -18.71
C SER A 110 -9.31 30.68 -19.06
N GLU A 111 -9.86 31.79 -18.55
CA GLU A 111 -9.30 33.15 -18.72
C GLU A 111 -8.39 33.55 -17.55
N ASN A 112 -7.98 32.61 -16.69
CA ASN A 112 -7.12 32.88 -15.55
C ASN A 112 -5.74 33.42 -15.97
N ARG A 113 -5.44 34.67 -15.56
CA ARG A 113 -4.15 35.33 -15.86
C ARG A 113 -3.18 35.37 -14.68
N THR A 114 -3.56 34.82 -13.52
CA THR A 114 -2.79 34.93 -12.27
C THR A 114 -1.77 33.81 -12.06
N GLY A 115 -1.84 32.73 -12.84
CA GLY A 115 -1.06 31.51 -12.61
C GLY A 115 -1.52 30.68 -11.40
N LEU A 116 -2.52 31.13 -10.64
CA LEU A 116 -3.07 30.39 -9.50
C LEU A 116 -3.83 29.15 -9.97
N ALA A 117 -3.65 28.02 -9.30
CA ALA A 117 -4.43 26.82 -9.57
C ALA A 117 -5.80 26.90 -8.86
N GLY A 118 -6.88 26.81 -9.63
CA GLY A 118 -8.24 26.79 -9.11
C GLY A 118 -8.76 25.37 -8.88
N LYS A 119 -9.57 25.16 -7.84
CA LYS A 119 -10.32 23.91 -7.64
C LYS A 119 -11.61 23.95 -8.47
N PRO A 120 -11.83 23.02 -9.42
CA PRO A 120 -13.01 23.04 -10.27
C PRO A 120 -14.29 22.80 -9.47
N GLY A 121 -15.32 23.58 -9.78
CA GLY A 121 -16.69 23.39 -9.33
C GLY A 121 -17.50 22.55 -10.31
N ARG A 122 -18.73 22.22 -9.91
CA ARG A 122 -19.62 21.33 -10.69
C ARG A 122 -20.21 21.98 -11.94
N ASP A 123 -20.13 23.29 -12.04
CA ASP A 123 -20.78 24.12 -13.07
C ASP A 123 -19.78 24.80 -14.01
N GLY A 124 -18.56 24.26 -14.10
CA GLY A 124 -17.49 24.78 -14.95
C GLY A 124 -16.71 25.98 -14.39
N GLY A 125 -17.15 26.56 -13.26
CA GLY A 125 -16.35 27.53 -12.51
C GLY A 125 -15.23 26.89 -11.69
N ALA A 126 -14.38 27.70 -11.05
CA ALA A 126 -13.36 27.22 -10.11
C ALA A 126 -13.12 28.18 -8.94
N THR A 127 -12.77 27.62 -7.79
CA THR A 127 -12.39 28.36 -6.58
C THR A 127 -10.88 28.59 -6.53
N PHE A 128 -10.46 29.83 -6.32
CA PHE A 128 -9.06 30.27 -6.18
C PHE A 128 -8.86 30.89 -4.79
N VAL A 129 -7.67 30.74 -4.22
CA VAL A 129 -7.27 31.33 -2.94
C VAL A 129 -6.29 32.46 -3.24
N LEU A 130 -6.58 33.69 -2.80
CA LEU A 130 -5.78 34.88 -3.10
C LEU A 130 -4.70 35.17 -2.06
N ASN A 131 -4.92 34.80 -0.79
CA ASN A 131 -3.99 35.12 0.30
C ASN A 131 -3.81 33.90 1.23
N PRO A 132 -2.82 33.03 0.99
CA PRO A 132 -2.60 31.83 1.79
C PRO A 132 -1.88 32.20 3.10
N ARG A 133 -2.58 32.78 4.09
CA ARG A 133 -2.00 33.02 5.44
C ARG A 133 -1.82 31.73 6.26
N THR A 134 -2.10 30.57 5.68
CA THR A 134 -1.62 29.27 6.14
C THR A 134 -0.89 28.60 4.99
N SER A 135 0.36 28.22 5.24
CA SER A 135 1.27 27.58 4.29
C SER A 135 0.79 26.18 3.89
N PHE A 136 -0.25 26.11 3.07
CA PHE A 136 -0.34 25.08 2.05
C PHE A 136 0.64 25.46 0.96
N GLN A 137 1.84 24.87 0.99
CA GLN A 137 2.71 24.97 -0.18
C GLN A 137 1.99 24.33 -1.37
N PRO A 138 1.65 25.08 -2.44
CA PRO A 138 1.25 24.46 -3.68
C PRO A 138 2.47 23.67 -4.16
N ALA A 139 2.29 22.36 -4.35
CA ALA A 139 3.26 21.58 -5.09
C ALA A 139 3.46 22.29 -6.42
N THR A 140 4.69 22.70 -6.69
CA THR A 140 5.09 23.23 -8.00
C THR A 140 4.51 22.32 -9.09
N PRO A 141 3.98 22.86 -10.20
CA PRO A 141 3.62 22.02 -11.33
C PRO A 141 4.88 21.21 -11.65
N ARG A 142 4.78 19.88 -11.48
CA ARG A 142 5.87 18.99 -11.89
C ARG A 142 6.18 19.38 -13.32
N PRO A 143 7.46 19.65 -13.66
CA PRO A 143 7.82 19.83 -15.06
C PRO A 143 7.16 18.71 -15.82
N VAL A 144 6.52 19.02 -16.96
CA VAL A 144 6.12 17.99 -17.91
C VAL A 144 7.38 17.19 -18.13
N ILE A 145 7.45 16.01 -17.52
CA ILE A 145 8.56 15.10 -17.69
C ILE A 145 8.43 14.74 -19.17
N THR A 146 9.21 15.42 -20.02
CA THR A 146 9.71 14.83 -21.25
C THR A 146 10.16 13.45 -20.81
N ARG A 147 9.42 12.40 -21.21
CA ARG A 147 9.63 11.04 -20.72
C ARG A 147 11.11 10.76 -20.89
N LYS A 148 11.87 10.80 -19.78
CA LYS A 148 13.27 10.40 -19.78
C LYS A 148 13.26 9.02 -20.43
N PRO A 149 14.08 8.75 -21.45
CA PRO A 149 14.08 7.44 -22.10
C PRO A 149 14.11 6.39 -21.00
N GLU A 150 13.15 5.45 -21.07
CA GLU A 150 12.92 4.50 -20.01
C GLU A 150 14.23 3.75 -19.80
N ALA A 151 14.82 3.89 -18.61
CA ALA A 151 16.11 3.31 -18.31
C ALA A 151 16.05 1.81 -18.60
N PHE A 152 17.03 1.30 -19.36
CA PHE A 152 17.09 -0.11 -19.71
C PHE A 152 17.01 -0.97 -18.44
N ARG A 153 16.08 -1.91 -18.43
CA ARG A 153 15.90 -2.90 -17.37
C ARG A 153 15.86 -4.27 -18.02
N ALA A 154 16.65 -5.20 -17.48
CA ALA A 154 16.62 -6.58 -17.90
C ALA A 154 15.21 -7.18 -17.72
N ASP A 155 14.88 -8.15 -18.57
CA ASP A 155 13.59 -8.81 -18.53
C ASP A 155 13.41 -9.60 -17.22
N ALA A 156 12.19 -10.09 -17.02
CA ALA A 156 11.81 -10.68 -15.76
C ALA A 156 12.45 -12.03 -15.47
N ASP A 157 12.69 -12.84 -16.50
CA ASP A 157 13.26 -14.18 -16.36
C ASP A 157 14.78 -14.07 -16.15
N HIS A 158 15.43 -13.13 -16.84
CA HIS A 158 16.85 -12.86 -16.64
C HIS A 158 17.17 -12.34 -15.23
N CYS A 159 16.40 -11.36 -14.74
CA CYS A 159 16.51 -10.91 -13.35
C CYS A 159 16.36 -12.06 -12.35
N ASP A 160 15.39 -12.94 -12.57
CA ASP A 160 15.13 -14.08 -11.68
C ASP A 160 16.29 -15.06 -11.66
N GLY A 161 16.90 -15.37 -12.82
CA GLY A 161 18.07 -16.24 -12.89
C GLY A 161 19.27 -15.70 -12.09
N VAL A 162 19.56 -14.40 -12.23
CA VAL A 162 20.63 -13.73 -11.48
C VAL A 162 20.32 -13.73 -9.97
N TYR A 163 19.13 -13.28 -9.56
CA TYR A 163 18.76 -13.22 -8.15
C TYR A 163 18.64 -14.60 -7.50
N SER A 164 18.15 -15.60 -8.24
CA SER A 164 18.08 -16.98 -7.75
C SER A 164 19.47 -17.53 -7.48
N THR A 165 20.44 -17.27 -8.36
CA THR A 165 21.84 -17.65 -8.15
C THR A 165 22.45 -16.92 -6.96
N LEU A 166 22.23 -15.60 -6.87
CA LEU A 166 22.67 -14.79 -5.73
C LEU A 166 22.16 -15.34 -4.39
N VAL A 167 20.84 -15.51 -4.28
CA VAL A 167 20.17 -15.90 -3.03
C VAL A 167 20.47 -17.35 -2.65
N ARG A 168 20.52 -18.27 -3.62
CA ARG A 168 20.66 -19.70 -3.33
C ARG A 168 22.11 -20.14 -3.19
N SER A 169 23.03 -19.54 -3.93
CA SER A 169 24.40 -20.06 -4.07
C SER A 169 25.48 -19.15 -3.49
N LEU A 170 25.24 -17.84 -3.39
CA LEU A 170 26.28 -16.88 -2.99
C LEU A 170 26.03 -16.24 -1.62
N LEU A 171 24.78 -16.23 -1.15
CA LEU A 171 24.42 -15.64 0.13
C LEU A 171 24.00 -16.71 1.14
N THR A 172 24.36 -16.46 2.40
CA THR A 172 23.95 -17.25 3.56
C THR A 172 23.09 -16.42 4.51
N LEU A 173 22.35 -17.09 5.39
CA LEU A 173 21.64 -16.43 6.49
C LEU A 173 22.47 -16.62 7.77
N ARG A 174 22.84 -15.51 8.41
CA ARG A 174 23.62 -15.52 9.66
C ARG A 174 22.73 -15.92 10.82
N ASP A 175 23.27 -16.61 11.82
CA ASP A 175 22.52 -17.16 12.95
C ASP A 175 21.72 -16.12 13.71
N GLY A 176 22.31 -14.95 13.99
CA GLY A 176 21.60 -13.84 14.64
C GLY A 176 20.39 -13.35 13.84
N HIS A 177 20.44 -13.38 12.50
CA HIS A 177 19.29 -13.04 11.66
C HIS A 177 18.27 -14.17 11.63
N ARG A 178 18.72 -15.44 11.60
CA ARG A 178 17.83 -16.61 11.68
C ARG A 178 17.05 -16.58 13.00
N ALA A 179 17.71 -16.38 14.14
CA ALA A 179 17.06 -16.23 15.44
C ALA A 179 16.02 -15.09 15.47
N LYS A 180 16.34 -13.92 14.89
CA LYS A 180 15.39 -12.81 14.75
C LYS A 180 14.16 -13.16 13.89
N LEU A 181 14.32 -14.01 12.86
CA LEU A 181 13.21 -14.43 11.99
C LEU A 181 12.35 -15.51 12.66
N ILE A 182 12.98 -16.45 13.37
CA ILE A 182 12.29 -17.42 14.22
C ILE A 182 11.48 -16.70 15.30
N GLY A 183 12.05 -15.68 15.95
CA GLY A 183 11.32 -14.83 16.90
C GLY A 183 10.17 -14.03 16.28
N ARG A 184 10.02 -14.00 14.95
CA ARG A 184 8.83 -13.47 14.26
C ARG A 184 7.83 -14.56 13.85
N GLY A 185 8.03 -15.80 14.31
CA GLY A 185 7.15 -16.94 14.06
C GLY A 185 7.36 -17.66 12.74
N LEU A 186 8.52 -17.50 12.08
CA LEU A 186 8.86 -18.32 10.91
C LEU A 186 9.58 -19.60 11.35
N SER A 187 9.22 -20.75 10.76
CA SER A 187 10.02 -21.97 10.92
C SER A 187 11.28 -21.94 10.06
N ASP A 188 12.27 -22.77 10.39
CA ASP A 188 13.50 -22.89 9.59
C ASP A 188 13.22 -23.28 8.14
N GLU A 189 12.29 -24.21 7.91
CA GLU A 189 11.88 -24.63 6.56
C GLU A 189 11.27 -23.47 5.79
N GLU A 190 10.47 -22.63 6.46
CA GLU A 190 9.85 -21.46 5.82
C GLU A 190 10.89 -20.38 5.51
N ILE A 191 11.88 -20.16 6.38
CA ILE A 191 13.01 -19.26 6.15
C ILE A 191 13.79 -19.71 4.91
N ASP A 192 14.10 -21.00 4.81
CA ASP A 192 14.85 -21.54 3.70
C ASP A 192 14.03 -21.53 2.40
N ARG A 193 12.75 -21.90 2.47
CA ARG A 193 11.80 -21.88 1.34
C ARG A 193 11.60 -20.48 0.77
N THR A 194 11.53 -19.47 1.63
CA THR A 194 11.36 -18.06 1.22
C THR A 194 12.65 -17.44 0.69
N GLY A 195 13.81 -18.04 0.97
CA GLY A 195 15.11 -17.58 0.50
C GLY A 195 15.57 -16.31 1.21
N LEU A 196 15.20 -16.13 2.48
CA LEU A 196 15.70 -15.02 3.29
C LEU A 196 17.20 -15.20 3.52
N ARG A 197 17.98 -14.14 3.32
CA ARG A 197 19.45 -14.14 3.43
C ARG A 197 19.95 -12.92 4.17
N SER A 198 21.14 -13.00 4.74
CA SER A 198 21.82 -11.79 5.22
C SER A 198 22.33 -10.98 4.04
N ALA A 199 22.31 -9.66 4.15
CA ALA A 199 23.02 -8.80 3.21
C ALA A 199 24.52 -9.12 3.22
N PRO A 200 25.17 -9.11 2.05
CA PRO A 200 26.61 -9.27 1.97
C PRO A 200 27.30 -8.10 2.67
N ARG A 201 28.49 -8.35 3.19
CA ARG A 201 29.39 -7.33 3.70
C ARG A 201 29.98 -6.52 2.54
N PRO A 202 30.50 -5.31 2.78
CA PRO A 202 31.10 -4.48 1.73
C PRO A 202 32.16 -5.23 0.90
N GLU A 203 33.01 -6.02 1.56
CA GLU A 203 34.06 -6.83 0.92
C GLU A 203 33.52 -7.97 0.04
N GLU A 204 32.33 -8.50 0.35
CA GLU A 204 31.70 -9.58 -0.40
C GLU A 204 31.01 -9.07 -1.68
N CYS A 205 30.58 -7.81 -1.70
CA CYS A 205 29.80 -7.22 -2.80
C CYS A 205 30.55 -7.25 -4.15
N ALA A 206 31.86 -7.03 -4.12
CA ALA A 206 32.70 -7.04 -5.31
C ALA A 206 32.95 -8.47 -5.83
N VAL A 207 33.17 -9.42 -4.91
CA VAL A 207 33.32 -10.85 -5.22
C VAL A 207 32.04 -11.41 -5.83
N ILE A 208 30.88 -11.01 -5.31
CA ILE A 208 29.57 -11.39 -5.85
C ILE A 208 29.38 -10.85 -7.27
N GLY A 209 29.76 -9.59 -7.51
CA GLY A 209 29.72 -8.98 -8.84
C GLY A 209 30.54 -9.77 -9.86
N ASP A 210 31.78 -10.13 -9.51
CA ASP A 210 32.64 -10.95 -10.36
C ASP A 210 32.07 -12.36 -10.58
N ALA A 211 31.59 -13.03 -9.52
CA ALA A 211 31.02 -14.38 -9.61
C ALA A 211 29.78 -14.46 -10.50
N LEU A 212 29.02 -13.36 -10.58
CA LEU A 212 27.83 -13.24 -11.42
C LEU A 212 28.11 -12.57 -12.77
N ALA A 213 29.35 -12.15 -13.06
CA ALA A 213 29.73 -11.53 -14.34
C ALA A 213 29.57 -12.45 -15.55
N LYS A 214 29.46 -13.77 -15.33
CA LYS A 214 29.07 -14.76 -16.36
C LYS A 214 27.63 -14.55 -16.87
N TYR A 215 26.80 -13.83 -16.11
CA TYR A 215 25.52 -13.32 -16.55
C TYR A 215 25.69 -11.89 -17.08
N ASP A 216 24.86 -11.47 -18.03
CA ASP A 216 24.78 -10.06 -18.41
C ASP A 216 24.08 -9.26 -17.30
N LEU A 217 24.81 -8.55 -16.46
CA LEU A 217 24.24 -7.83 -15.31
C LEU A 217 23.68 -6.44 -15.67
N ARG A 218 23.77 -6.03 -16.94
CA ARG A 218 23.20 -4.75 -17.39
C ARG A 218 21.71 -4.72 -17.14
N GLY A 219 21.25 -3.62 -16.53
CA GLY A 219 19.84 -3.42 -16.24
C GLY A 219 19.25 -4.35 -15.16
N VAL A 220 20.08 -5.10 -14.42
CA VAL A 220 19.63 -5.90 -13.27
C VAL A 220 19.70 -5.05 -11.99
N PRO A 221 18.57 -4.71 -11.35
CA PRO A 221 18.59 -3.80 -10.19
C PRO A 221 19.47 -4.30 -9.05
N GLY A 222 20.30 -3.41 -8.51
CA GLY A 222 21.28 -3.78 -7.49
C GLY A 222 22.69 -4.00 -8.03
N PHE A 223 22.81 -4.33 -9.31
CA PHE A 223 24.11 -4.46 -9.96
C PHE A 223 24.43 -3.18 -10.74
N TYR A 224 25.71 -2.89 -10.87
CA TYR A 224 26.21 -1.78 -11.67
C TYR A 224 27.65 -2.03 -12.10
N HIS A 225 28.06 -1.34 -13.16
CA HIS A 225 29.41 -1.41 -13.67
C HIS A 225 30.21 -0.20 -13.20
N GLU A 226 31.39 -0.41 -12.63
CA GLU A 226 32.29 0.66 -12.19
C GLU A 226 33.73 0.19 -12.32
N ARG A 227 34.61 1.04 -12.87
CA ARG A 227 36.05 0.77 -13.02
C ARG A 227 36.36 -0.60 -13.69
N GLY A 228 35.58 -0.95 -14.71
CA GLY A 228 35.80 -2.18 -15.50
C GLY A 228 35.34 -3.48 -14.83
N ARG A 229 34.58 -3.40 -13.74
CA ARG A 229 34.07 -4.58 -13.03
C ARG A 229 32.61 -4.43 -12.63
N TRP A 230 31.94 -5.56 -12.47
CA TRP A 230 30.59 -5.64 -11.93
C TRP A 230 30.63 -5.56 -10.40
N LEU A 231 29.72 -4.79 -9.82
CA LEU A 231 29.56 -4.63 -8.39
C LEU A 231 28.10 -4.83 -7.99
N LEU A 232 27.89 -5.52 -6.88
CA LEU A 232 26.62 -5.48 -6.16
C LEU A 232 26.60 -4.23 -5.27
N ARG A 233 25.50 -3.49 -5.26
CA ARG A 233 25.33 -2.33 -4.39
C ARG A 233 25.31 -2.74 -2.93
N ASP A 234 26.26 -2.21 -2.16
CA ASP A 234 26.25 -2.30 -0.71
C ASP A 234 25.08 -1.47 -0.13
N LEU A 235 24.30 -2.12 0.73
CA LEU A 235 23.19 -1.53 1.45
C LEU A 235 23.38 -1.57 2.97
N GLY A 236 24.51 -2.07 3.48
CA GLY A 236 24.78 -2.29 4.90
C GLY A 236 24.15 -3.57 5.45
N SER A 237 24.24 -3.74 6.77
CA SER A 237 23.79 -4.98 7.44
C SER A 237 22.26 -5.09 7.54
N GLY A 238 21.77 -6.32 7.34
CA GLY A 238 20.37 -6.65 7.55
C GLY A 238 19.96 -7.94 6.84
N VAL A 239 18.65 -8.13 6.71
CA VAL A 239 18.03 -9.29 6.04
C VAL A 239 17.53 -8.89 4.66
N LEU A 240 18.04 -9.53 3.62
CA LEU A 240 17.54 -9.45 2.26
C LEU A 240 16.28 -10.31 2.09
N ILE A 241 15.23 -9.68 1.56
CA ILE A 241 13.91 -10.24 1.36
C ILE A 241 13.65 -10.34 -0.15
N PRO A 242 13.59 -11.56 -0.72
CA PRO A 242 13.22 -11.75 -2.12
C PRO A 242 11.76 -11.38 -2.38
N VAL A 243 11.55 -10.46 -3.33
CA VAL A 243 10.22 -10.04 -3.77
C VAL A 243 9.87 -10.77 -5.06
N ARG A 244 8.82 -11.59 -5.01
CA ARG A 244 8.42 -12.49 -6.09
C ARG A 244 7.12 -12.04 -6.73
N ASP A 245 7.04 -12.15 -8.06
CA ASP A 245 5.82 -11.88 -8.81
C ASP A 245 4.81 -13.06 -8.73
N ALA A 246 3.68 -12.93 -9.44
CA ALA A 246 2.62 -13.94 -9.49
C ALA A 246 3.01 -15.24 -10.24
N ARG A 247 4.24 -15.31 -10.76
CA ARG A 247 4.88 -16.50 -11.38
C ARG A 247 6.02 -17.05 -10.53
N SER A 248 6.17 -16.60 -9.28
CA SER A 248 7.25 -16.95 -8.35
C SER A 248 8.65 -16.49 -8.74
N ARG A 249 8.79 -15.61 -9.74
CA ARG A 249 10.09 -15.06 -10.14
C ARG A 249 10.52 -13.95 -9.22
N ILE A 250 11.76 -13.96 -8.75
CA ILE A 250 12.36 -12.88 -7.96
C ILE A 250 12.53 -11.66 -8.88
N ARG A 251 11.79 -10.58 -8.61
CA ARG A 251 11.82 -9.33 -9.39
C ARG A 251 12.66 -8.22 -8.76
N ALA A 252 12.89 -8.32 -7.45
CA ALA A 252 13.74 -7.41 -6.70
C ALA A 252 14.12 -8.04 -5.35
N LEU A 253 15.11 -7.44 -4.70
CA LEU A 253 15.47 -7.71 -3.32
C LEU A 253 15.23 -6.45 -2.48
N GLN A 254 14.67 -6.63 -1.29
CA GLN A 254 14.49 -5.55 -0.32
C GLN A 254 15.30 -5.86 0.93
N LEU A 255 16.18 -4.95 1.35
CA LEU A 255 16.89 -5.05 2.61
C LEU A 255 15.99 -4.53 3.74
N ARG A 256 15.79 -5.34 4.77
CA ARG A 256 15.42 -4.87 6.11
C ARG A 256 16.69 -4.66 6.91
N ARG A 257 17.07 -3.40 7.15
CA ARG A 257 18.30 -3.06 7.87
C ARG A 257 18.24 -3.53 9.32
N ASP A 258 19.39 -3.86 9.88
CA ASP A 258 19.51 -4.09 11.33
C ASP A 258 19.28 -2.81 12.13
N ASP A 259 19.78 -1.67 11.61
CA ASP A 259 19.74 -0.36 12.24
C ASP A 259 19.33 0.77 11.26
N GLY A 260 19.03 1.96 11.82
CA GLY A 260 18.87 3.20 11.06
C GLY A 260 17.43 3.68 10.78
N ALA A 261 17.33 4.92 10.28
CA ALA A 261 16.08 5.63 10.06
C ALA A 261 15.22 5.07 8.91
N LEU A 262 15.84 4.45 7.89
CA LEU A 262 15.15 3.80 6.78
C LEU A 262 15.15 2.27 6.96
N ARG A 263 14.12 1.77 7.64
CA ARG A 263 14.00 0.35 8.01
C ARG A 263 14.01 -0.62 6.82
N TYR A 264 13.47 -0.23 5.67
CA TYR A 264 13.42 -1.04 4.46
C TYR A 264 13.99 -0.26 3.27
N VAL A 265 14.93 -0.86 2.54
CA VAL A 265 15.61 -0.25 1.39
C VAL A 265 15.63 -1.23 0.22
N TRP A 266 15.22 -0.77 -0.96
CA TRP A 266 15.30 -1.59 -2.17
C TRP A 266 16.75 -1.71 -2.67
N LEU A 267 17.13 -2.94 -3.05
CA LEU A 267 18.35 -3.18 -3.82
C LEU A 267 18.13 -2.70 -5.25
N SER A 268 18.55 -1.46 -5.49
CA SER A 268 18.23 -0.66 -6.67
C SER A 268 19.45 0.15 -7.07
N THR A 269 19.74 0.24 -8.37
CA THR A 269 20.89 0.97 -8.93
C THR A 269 20.39 1.83 -10.08
N PRO A 270 19.63 2.92 -9.82
CA PRO A 270 19.01 3.69 -10.90
C PRO A 270 20.08 4.22 -11.88
N SER A 271 19.81 4.10 -13.18
CA SER A 271 20.80 4.30 -14.25
C SER A 271 21.34 5.73 -14.36
N ASP A 272 20.69 6.70 -13.70
CA ASP A 272 21.16 8.08 -13.61
C ASP A 272 22.28 8.28 -12.58
N LYS A 273 22.53 7.28 -11.73
CA LYS A 273 23.58 7.28 -10.70
C LYS A 273 24.57 6.14 -10.83
N PHE A 274 24.16 5.06 -11.50
CA PHE A 274 24.93 3.83 -11.60
C PHE A 274 24.99 3.41 -13.07
N VAL A 275 26.21 3.34 -13.63
CA VAL A 275 26.43 2.89 -15.00
C VAL A 275 25.91 1.47 -15.15
N ASP A 276 25.15 1.22 -16.21
CA ASP A 276 24.46 -0.05 -16.50
C ASP A 276 23.50 -0.57 -15.41
N GLY A 277 23.21 0.25 -14.40
CA GLY A 277 22.26 -0.11 -13.35
C GLY A 277 20.80 0.03 -13.78
N ALA A 278 19.90 -0.57 -13.02
CA ALA A 278 18.46 -0.31 -13.13
C ALA A 278 17.79 -0.03 -11.79
N SER A 279 16.70 0.74 -11.85
CA SER A 279 15.80 0.89 -10.71
C SER A 279 15.00 -0.39 -10.47
N SER A 280 14.91 -0.84 -9.22
CA SER A 280 14.03 -1.94 -8.83
C SER A 280 12.55 -1.60 -9.03
N GLY A 281 12.20 -0.31 -8.96
CA GLY A 281 10.84 0.15 -8.70
C GLY A 281 10.37 -0.32 -7.31
N ALA A 282 9.07 -0.55 -7.18
CA ALA A 282 8.46 -1.14 -5.98
C ALA A 282 7.54 -2.31 -6.39
N PRO A 283 8.12 -3.45 -6.81
CA PRO A 283 7.34 -4.59 -7.25
C PRO A 283 6.49 -5.16 -6.11
N ILE A 284 5.37 -5.75 -6.48
CA ILE A 284 4.43 -6.38 -5.54
C ILE A 284 4.90 -7.81 -5.27
N HIS A 285 4.91 -8.20 -3.99
CA HIS A 285 5.25 -9.54 -3.56
C HIS A 285 4.01 -10.45 -3.55
N PHE A 286 4.14 -11.67 -4.07
CA PHE A 286 3.11 -12.70 -3.98
C PHE A 286 3.64 -13.90 -3.18
N ALA A 287 3.17 -14.07 -1.96
CA ALA A 287 3.44 -15.24 -1.13
C ALA A 287 2.39 -16.32 -1.40
N ARG A 288 2.85 -17.55 -1.66
CA ARG A 288 2.00 -18.73 -1.95
C ARG A 288 0.93 -18.44 -3.02
N HIS A 289 1.31 -17.82 -4.14
CA HIS A 289 0.37 -17.43 -5.20
C HIS A 289 -0.47 -18.60 -5.73
N GLN A 290 0.02 -19.84 -5.67
CA GLN A 290 -0.75 -21.04 -6.05
C GLN A 290 -2.01 -21.19 -5.19
N ARG A 291 -1.95 -20.87 -3.89
CA ARG A 291 -3.13 -20.85 -3.02
C ARG A 291 -4.18 -19.83 -3.48
N ILE A 292 -3.74 -18.71 -4.08
CA ILE A 292 -4.65 -17.72 -4.65
C ILE A 292 -5.36 -18.29 -5.87
N ARG A 293 -4.62 -18.99 -6.75
CA ARG A 293 -5.20 -19.64 -7.94
C ARG A 293 -6.19 -20.75 -7.56
N GLU A 294 -5.86 -21.55 -6.55
CA GLU A 294 -6.71 -22.63 -6.04
C GLU A 294 -8.02 -22.12 -5.41
N THR A 295 -7.93 -21.11 -4.54
CA THR A 295 -9.08 -20.67 -3.72
C THR A 295 -9.85 -19.49 -4.33
N GLY A 296 -9.20 -18.73 -5.22
CA GLY A 296 -9.68 -17.43 -5.68
C GLY A 296 -9.67 -16.34 -4.59
N GLU A 297 -8.93 -16.56 -3.51
CA GLU A 297 -8.82 -15.66 -2.36
C GLU A 297 -7.38 -15.22 -2.10
N ALA A 298 -7.21 -13.96 -1.70
CA ALA A 298 -5.92 -13.45 -1.25
C ALA A 298 -6.09 -12.48 -0.07
N LEU A 299 -5.04 -12.40 0.76
CA LEU A 299 -4.89 -11.29 1.70
C LEU A 299 -4.01 -10.21 1.06
N ILE A 300 -4.26 -8.94 1.36
CA ILE A 300 -3.36 -7.83 0.99
C ILE A 300 -2.78 -7.21 2.26
N THR A 301 -1.46 -7.05 2.32
CA THR A 301 -0.77 -6.39 3.43
C THR A 301 0.35 -5.45 2.95
N GLU A 302 0.97 -4.72 3.87
CA GLU A 302 2.13 -3.87 3.61
C GLU A 302 3.43 -4.60 3.96
N GLY A 303 4.39 -4.62 3.04
CA GLY A 303 5.72 -5.19 3.25
C GLY A 303 5.80 -6.69 2.95
N ALA A 304 6.83 -7.08 2.20
CA ALA A 304 7.03 -8.46 1.76
C ALA A 304 7.25 -9.44 2.94
N LEU A 305 8.05 -9.06 3.93
CA LEU A 305 8.31 -9.92 5.11
C LEU A 305 7.02 -10.18 5.91
N LYS A 306 6.18 -9.17 6.12
CA LYS A 306 4.87 -9.35 6.76
C LYS A 306 3.99 -10.30 5.95
N GLY A 307 3.96 -10.10 4.63
CA GLY A 307 3.24 -10.97 3.72
C GLY A 307 3.66 -12.45 3.81
N MET A 308 4.97 -12.70 3.92
CA MET A 308 5.51 -14.05 4.13
C MET A 308 5.07 -14.64 5.47
N ILE A 309 5.18 -13.89 6.57
CA ILE A 309 4.80 -14.33 7.91
C ILE A 309 3.29 -14.64 7.97
N ILE A 310 2.44 -13.76 7.47
CA ILE A 310 0.98 -13.98 7.41
C ILE A 310 0.66 -15.22 6.55
N SER A 311 1.35 -15.38 5.42
CA SER A 311 1.17 -16.53 4.55
C SER A 311 1.58 -17.84 5.22
N HIS A 312 2.63 -17.82 6.04
CA HIS A 312 3.09 -18.96 6.83
C HIS A 312 2.05 -19.35 7.88
N PHE A 313 1.63 -18.41 8.74
CA PHE A 313 0.66 -18.66 9.80
C PHE A 313 -0.69 -19.17 9.29
N LEU A 314 -1.18 -18.62 8.19
CA LEU A 314 -2.52 -18.92 7.67
C LEU A 314 -2.53 -20.02 6.59
N GLY A 315 -1.37 -20.41 6.07
CA GLY A 315 -1.29 -21.26 4.88
C GLY A 315 -1.96 -20.65 3.63
N ALA A 316 -2.18 -19.33 3.62
CA ALA A 316 -2.98 -18.62 2.64
C ALA A 316 -2.12 -17.83 1.63
N GLY A 317 -2.71 -17.51 0.48
CA GLY A 317 -2.10 -16.62 -0.50
C GLY A 317 -2.12 -15.17 -0.05
N VAL A 318 -0.96 -14.49 -0.11
CA VAL A 318 -0.81 -13.10 0.35
C VAL A 318 -0.14 -12.25 -0.72
N ILE A 319 -0.69 -11.06 -0.96
CA ILE A 319 -0.17 -10.04 -1.86
C ILE A 319 0.35 -8.90 -0.99
N ALA A 320 1.64 -8.62 -1.05
CA ALA A 320 2.29 -7.59 -0.23
C ALA A 320 2.76 -6.42 -1.11
N VAL A 321 2.29 -5.22 -0.78
CA VAL A 321 2.72 -3.97 -1.43
C VAL A 321 3.93 -3.38 -0.71
N GLY A 322 4.86 -2.76 -1.44
CA GLY A 322 6.09 -2.17 -0.87
C GLY A 322 5.89 -0.94 0.04
N GLY A 323 4.64 -0.57 0.28
CA GLY A 323 4.17 0.56 1.06
C GLY A 323 2.68 0.75 0.83
N THR A 324 1.93 1.29 1.80
CA THR A 324 0.45 1.41 1.69
C THR A 324 -0.05 2.12 0.42
N SER A 325 0.77 2.98 -0.21
CA SER A 325 0.45 3.70 -1.44
C SER A 325 1.28 3.26 -2.67
N ALA A 326 2.19 2.29 -2.50
CA ALA A 326 3.17 1.85 -3.50
C ALA A 326 2.57 0.86 -4.52
N PHE A 327 1.49 1.29 -5.18
CA PHE A 327 0.83 0.61 -6.28
C PHE A 327 0.26 1.63 -7.26
N SER A 328 -0.04 1.25 -8.51
CA SER A 328 -0.60 2.14 -9.53
C SER A 328 -2.13 2.20 -9.48
N ASP A 329 -2.75 3.16 -10.18
CA ASP A 329 -4.23 3.23 -10.28
C ASP A 329 -4.84 2.14 -11.17
N GLY A 330 -4.01 1.31 -11.79
CA GLY A 330 -4.39 0.08 -12.49
C GLY A 330 -4.16 -1.19 -11.67
N PHE A 331 -3.88 -1.09 -10.37
CA PHE A 331 -3.49 -2.23 -9.54
C PHE A 331 -4.52 -3.36 -9.54
N GLY A 332 -5.82 -3.04 -9.41
CA GLY A 332 -6.87 -4.07 -9.45
C GLY A 332 -6.95 -4.80 -10.80
N ALA A 333 -6.77 -4.08 -11.91
CA ALA A 333 -6.75 -4.66 -13.25
C ALA A 333 -5.51 -5.54 -13.46
N MET A 334 -4.34 -5.10 -12.99
CA MET A 334 -3.12 -5.90 -13.00
C MET A 334 -3.31 -7.20 -12.21
N LEU A 335 -3.92 -7.14 -11.01
CA LEU A 335 -4.22 -8.35 -10.24
C LEU A 335 -5.10 -9.32 -11.02
N LYS A 336 -6.12 -8.83 -11.73
CA LYS A 336 -7.00 -9.67 -12.55
C LYS A 336 -6.31 -10.26 -13.78
N ALA A 337 -5.35 -9.55 -14.36
CA ALA A 337 -4.56 -10.06 -15.48
C ALA A 337 -3.60 -11.17 -15.04
N GLU A 338 -2.89 -10.96 -13.92
CA GLU A 338 -1.91 -11.91 -13.40
C GLU A 338 -2.56 -13.13 -12.70
N LEU A 339 -3.71 -12.90 -12.06
CA LEU A 339 -4.48 -13.89 -11.30
C LEU A 339 -5.97 -13.83 -11.70
N PRO A 340 -6.35 -14.35 -12.88
CA PRO A 340 -7.74 -14.36 -13.36
C PRO A 340 -8.72 -15.04 -12.39
N GLU A 341 -8.23 -15.99 -11.59
CA GLU A 341 -9.01 -16.75 -10.60
C GLU A 341 -9.34 -15.95 -9.34
N LEU A 342 -8.64 -14.82 -9.11
CA LEU A 342 -8.86 -13.98 -7.94
C LEU A 342 -10.26 -13.35 -7.98
N ARG A 343 -11.01 -13.56 -6.89
CA ARG A 343 -12.40 -13.10 -6.71
C ARG A 343 -12.61 -12.34 -5.40
N ARG A 344 -11.89 -12.70 -4.33
CA ARG A 344 -12.05 -12.11 -3.00
C ARG A 344 -10.71 -11.69 -2.42
N VAL A 345 -10.69 -10.50 -1.82
CA VAL A 345 -9.51 -9.92 -1.16
C VAL A 345 -9.83 -9.54 0.28
N THR A 346 -9.00 -9.95 1.22
CA THR A 346 -9.04 -9.45 2.60
C THR A 346 -7.88 -8.49 2.82
N ILE A 347 -8.18 -7.22 3.10
CA ILE A 347 -7.17 -6.19 3.33
C ILE A 347 -6.76 -6.20 4.80
N CYS A 348 -5.49 -6.43 5.06
CA CYS A 348 -4.83 -6.51 6.36
C CYS A 348 -3.73 -5.44 6.46
N TYR A 349 -4.13 -4.17 6.36
CA TYR A 349 -3.24 -3.03 6.61
C TYR A 349 -3.07 -2.81 8.11
N ASP A 350 -1.91 -2.30 8.52
CA ASP A 350 -1.60 -1.96 9.91
C ASP A 350 -2.72 -1.11 10.54
N ALA A 351 -2.99 -1.33 11.83
CA ALA A 351 -4.10 -0.72 12.57
C ALA A 351 -4.05 0.81 12.63
N ASP A 352 -2.89 1.41 12.31
CA ASP A 352 -2.64 2.85 12.26
C ASP A 352 -3.57 3.65 11.30
N TRP A 353 -4.38 3.00 10.47
CA TRP A 353 -5.29 3.68 9.53
C TRP A 353 -6.38 4.52 10.21
N THR A 354 -6.71 4.23 11.46
CA THR A 354 -7.66 5.01 12.27
C THR A 354 -7.09 6.37 12.67
N ALA A 355 -5.78 6.44 12.92
CA ALA A 355 -5.08 7.64 13.36
C ALA A 355 -4.41 8.43 12.21
N LYS A 356 -3.93 7.73 11.16
CA LYS A 356 -3.14 8.35 10.08
C LYS A 356 -3.97 8.59 8.82
N ARG A 357 -4.16 9.86 8.46
CA ARG A 357 -4.96 10.30 7.31
C ARG A 357 -4.41 9.75 5.98
N GLU A 358 -3.10 9.63 5.86
CA GLU A 358 -2.38 9.13 4.69
C GLU A 358 -2.72 7.65 4.45
N VAL A 359 -2.70 6.85 5.51
CA VAL A 359 -3.03 5.42 5.47
C VAL A 359 -4.50 5.23 5.11
N LYS A 360 -5.40 6.04 5.68
CA LYS A 360 -6.83 6.03 5.32
C LYS A 360 -7.05 6.36 3.85
N LYS A 361 -6.38 7.39 3.31
CA LYS A 361 -6.45 7.73 1.88
C LYS A 361 -5.95 6.58 1.00
N ALA A 362 -4.86 5.93 1.39
CA ALA A 362 -4.29 4.80 0.68
C ALA A 362 -5.24 3.60 0.67
N LEU A 363 -5.87 3.29 1.81
CA LEU A 363 -6.91 2.26 1.93
C LEU A 363 -8.10 2.54 1.01
N LEU A 364 -8.66 3.75 1.03
CA LEU A 364 -9.76 4.15 0.13
C LEU A 364 -9.38 4.07 -1.35
N ARG A 365 -8.11 4.33 -1.69
CA ARG A 365 -7.59 4.19 -3.05
C ARG A 365 -7.47 2.72 -3.46
N LEU A 366 -7.01 1.85 -2.56
CA LEU A 366 -6.96 0.41 -2.78
C LEU A 366 -8.37 -0.15 -2.99
N GLN A 367 -9.31 0.17 -2.11
CA GLN A 367 -10.72 -0.26 -2.22
C GLN A 367 -11.34 0.10 -3.57
N ARG A 368 -11.13 1.35 -4.03
CA ARG A 368 -11.60 1.79 -5.35
C ARG A 368 -10.95 1.01 -6.49
N ASN A 369 -9.66 0.74 -6.41
CA ASN A 369 -8.93 -0.07 -7.41
C ASN A 369 -9.51 -1.49 -7.50
N LEU A 370 -9.73 -2.14 -6.35
CA LEU A 370 -10.28 -3.49 -6.29
C LEU A 370 -11.72 -3.53 -6.82
N SER A 371 -12.58 -2.60 -6.38
CA SER A 371 -13.97 -2.51 -6.84
C SER A 371 -14.07 -2.29 -8.35
N ARG A 372 -13.24 -1.42 -8.93
CA ARG A 372 -13.21 -1.16 -10.38
C ARG A 372 -12.82 -2.40 -11.19
N ALA A 373 -12.03 -3.29 -10.62
CA ALA A 373 -11.64 -4.55 -11.24
C ALA A 373 -12.64 -5.70 -10.97
N GLY A 374 -13.79 -5.42 -10.33
CA GLY A 374 -14.79 -6.43 -9.99
C GLY A 374 -14.40 -7.35 -8.84
N LEU A 375 -13.36 -7.01 -8.07
CA LEU A 375 -12.93 -7.81 -6.91
C LEU A 375 -13.77 -7.47 -5.68
N ARG A 376 -14.31 -8.51 -5.03
CA ARG A 376 -14.94 -8.35 -3.72
C ARG A 376 -13.85 -8.17 -2.66
N TRP A 377 -14.02 -7.21 -1.77
CA TRP A 377 -13.05 -6.96 -0.72
C TRP A 377 -13.70 -6.77 0.64
N LYS A 378 -12.96 -7.13 1.69
CA LYS A 378 -13.25 -6.78 3.08
C LYS A 378 -11.98 -6.27 3.75
N VAL A 379 -12.12 -5.43 4.76
CA VAL A 379 -11.02 -5.02 5.63
C VAL A 379 -11.06 -5.89 6.87
N ARG A 380 -9.92 -6.44 7.27
CA ARG A 380 -9.79 -7.18 8.53
C ARG A 380 -9.23 -6.27 9.59
N THR A 381 -9.86 -6.32 10.76
CA THR A 381 -9.37 -5.74 12.01
C THR A 381 -9.13 -6.87 13.01
N TRP A 382 -8.34 -6.60 14.04
CA TRP A 382 -8.03 -7.54 15.11
C TRP A 382 -8.05 -6.80 16.46
N PRO A 383 -8.36 -7.50 17.57
CA PRO A 383 -8.34 -6.92 18.90
C PRO A 383 -6.89 -6.67 19.38
N GLY A 384 -6.75 -5.75 20.33
CA GLY A 384 -5.48 -5.46 21.02
C GLY A 384 -4.61 -4.37 20.37
N GLU A 385 -3.37 -4.28 20.84
CA GLU A 385 -2.41 -3.23 20.47
C GLU A 385 -1.43 -3.65 19.36
N ALA A 386 -1.58 -4.86 18.84
CA ALA A 386 -0.73 -5.36 17.75
C ALA A 386 -0.82 -4.42 16.54
N LYS A 387 0.33 -3.89 16.13
CA LYS A 387 0.40 -2.91 15.05
C LYS A 387 0.05 -3.51 13.69
N GLY A 388 0.69 -4.64 13.36
CA GLY A 388 0.47 -5.39 12.13
C GLY A 388 -0.32 -6.67 12.37
N TYR A 389 -0.93 -7.21 11.30
CA TYR A 389 -1.61 -8.49 11.38
C TYR A 389 -0.64 -9.65 11.62
N ASP A 390 0.62 -9.53 11.15
CA ASP A 390 1.68 -10.48 11.46
C ASP A 390 2.01 -10.50 12.96
N ASP A 391 2.06 -9.33 13.61
CA ASP A 391 2.31 -9.23 15.06
C ASP A 391 1.13 -9.85 15.86
N TYR A 392 -0.11 -9.65 15.40
CA TYR A 392 -1.30 -10.27 16.02
C TYR A 392 -1.32 -11.80 15.87
N LEU A 393 -0.98 -12.32 14.68
CA LEU A 393 -0.92 -13.77 14.48
C LEU A 393 0.15 -14.42 15.35
N LEU A 394 1.29 -13.74 15.53
CA LEU A 394 2.35 -14.18 16.42
C LEU A 394 1.89 -14.21 17.88
N SER A 395 1.21 -13.18 18.37
CA SER A 395 0.73 -13.15 19.76
C SER A 395 -0.29 -14.25 20.04
N VAL A 396 -1.19 -14.52 19.08
CA VAL A 396 -2.17 -15.61 19.19
C VAL A 396 -1.47 -16.97 19.19
N ALA A 397 -0.46 -17.15 18.33
CA ALA A 397 0.30 -18.40 18.28
C ALA A 397 1.02 -18.71 19.60
N ALA A 398 1.64 -17.69 20.23
CA ALA A 398 2.31 -17.84 21.52
C ALA A 398 1.33 -18.25 22.64
N GLN A 399 0.15 -17.63 22.70
CA GLN A 399 -0.88 -17.96 23.68
C GLN A 399 -1.39 -19.41 23.55
N HIS A 400 -1.51 -19.92 22.33
CA HIS A 400 -1.92 -21.32 22.12
C HIS A 400 -0.85 -22.33 22.56
N GLU A 401 0.44 -21.98 22.47
CA GLU A 401 1.54 -22.83 22.91
C GLU A 401 1.66 -22.83 24.45
N GLU A 402 1.42 -21.69 25.10
CA GLU A 402 1.36 -21.60 26.58
C GLU A 402 0.18 -22.37 27.19
N VAL A 403 -0.97 -22.44 26.51
CA VAL A 403 -2.15 -23.19 26.99
C VAL A 403 -2.02 -24.69 26.71
N ALA A 404 -1.18 -25.08 25.74
CA ALA A 404 -0.95 -26.48 25.38
C ALA A 404 0.22 -27.13 26.15
N ALA A 405 1.09 -26.32 26.76
CA ALA A 405 2.15 -26.74 27.68
C ALA A 405 1.60 -26.86 29.11
#